data_AF-A0A941ZWJ7-F1
#
_entry.id   AF-A0A941ZWJ7-F1
#
_cell.length_a   1.000
_cell.length_b   1.000
_cell.length_c   1.000
_cell.angle_alpha   90.00
_cell.angle_beta   90.00
_cell.angle_gamma   90.00
#
_symmetry.space_group_name_H-M   'P 1'
#
loop_
_entity.id
_entity.type
_entity.pdbx_description
1 polymer ?
#
loop_
_entity_poly.entity_id
_entity_poly.type
_entity_poly.pdbx_seq_one_letter_code
_entity_poly.pdbx_strand_id
1 'polypeptide(L)'
;MLSYSANEMMALAAGRLIKDGDIVFAGTGVSILAATAAKRIYAPKAVVFFQTGGIDPILEEIPMAVADSRVMYGTCLNSGLIEAFSIVGHRKLHTVAFLGAAQIDRYGNLNTTSLGEYHRPKTRFPGSGGACDVASFASGVITFMLHDRRRFVEQLDYLTSVGWYQGGDSRQKLGLRRGGALAVVTNLGVMKFGETTKEMVLAQYYP
;
A
#
# COMPACT_ATOMS: atom_id res chain seq x y z
N MET A 1 -29.81 10.41 2.58
CA MET A 1 -28.57 9.75 2.10
C MET A 1 -28.14 8.78 3.18
N LEU A 2 -27.73 7.56 2.82
CA LEU A 2 -27.11 6.66 3.79
C LEU A 2 -25.80 7.29 4.28
N SER A 3 -25.61 7.35 5.59
CA SER A 3 -24.36 7.82 6.20
C SER A 3 -23.26 6.81 5.91
N TYR A 4 -22.08 7.28 5.50
CA TYR A 4 -20.89 6.46 5.30
C TYR A 4 -19.72 7.03 6.10
N SER A 5 -18.80 6.18 6.51
CA SER A 5 -17.58 6.53 7.21
C SER A 5 -16.44 6.85 6.24
N ALA A 6 -15.44 7.57 6.73
CA ALA A 6 -14.22 7.84 5.96
C ALA A 6 -13.50 6.55 5.54
N ASN A 7 -13.50 5.51 6.40
CA ASN A 7 -12.86 4.23 6.10
C ASN A 7 -13.56 3.49 4.96
N GLU A 8 -14.88 3.50 4.90
CA GLU A 8 -15.64 2.92 3.79
C GLU A 8 -15.35 3.64 2.49
N MET A 9 -15.35 4.98 2.50
CA MET A 9 -15.02 5.77 1.31
C MET A 9 -13.59 5.50 0.82
N MET A 10 -12.61 5.47 1.72
CA MET A 10 -11.22 5.14 1.41
C MET A 10 -11.09 3.73 0.83
N ALA A 11 -11.76 2.74 1.44
CA ALA A 11 -11.70 1.36 0.97
C ALA A 11 -12.29 1.20 -0.43
N LEU A 12 -13.44 1.82 -0.71
CA LEU A 12 -14.05 1.80 -2.04
C LEU A 12 -13.22 2.56 -3.07
N ALA A 13 -12.67 3.73 -2.70
CA ALA A 13 -11.83 4.52 -3.59
C ALA A 13 -10.55 3.77 -3.99
N ALA A 14 -9.88 3.13 -3.03
CA ALA A 14 -8.73 2.29 -3.31
C ALA A 14 -9.10 1.04 -4.11
N GLY A 15 -10.23 0.39 -3.79
CA GLY A 15 -10.68 -0.81 -4.48
C GLY A 15 -10.94 -0.59 -5.98
N ARG A 16 -11.43 0.60 -6.36
CA ARG A 16 -11.64 0.98 -7.77
C ARG A 16 -10.34 1.14 -8.57
N LEU A 17 -9.20 1.27 -7.92
CA LEU A 17 -7.90 1.37 -8.58
C LEU A 17 -7.32 0.00 -8.95
N ILE A 18 -7.89 -1.08 -8.42
CA ILE A 18 -7.48 -2.45 -8.70
C ILE A 18 -8.17 -2.92 -9.98
N LYS A 19 -7.40 -3.55 -10.88
CA LYS A 19 -7.90 -4.14 -12.11
C LYS A 19 -8.23 -5.61 -11.91
N ASP A 20 -9.20 -6.11 -12.68
CA ASP A 20 -9.54 -7.52 -12.65
C ASP A 20 -8.34 -8.38 -13.07
N GLY A 21 -7.95 -9.34 -12.22
CA GLY A 21 -6.75 -10.16 -12.38
C GLY A 21 -5.47 -9.61 -11.74
N ASP A 22 -5.50 -8.43 -11.12
CA ASP A 22 -4.37 -7.94 -10.32
C ASP A 22 -4.09 -8.85 -9.12
N ILE A 23 -2.82 -8.93 -8.71
CA ILE A 23 -2.41 -9.63 -7.50
C ILE A 23 -2.19 -8.58 -6.41
N VAL A 24 -3.02 -8.59 -5.37
CA VAL A 24 -3.11 -7.55 -4.36
C VAL A 24 -2.43 -7.99 -3.07
N PHE A 25 -1.31 -7.34 -2.73
CA PHE A 25 -0.67 -7.49 -1.43
C PHE A 25 -1.36 -6.59 -0.40
N ALA A 26 -2.00 -7.19 0.61
CA ALA A 26 -2.76 -6.48 1.63
C ALA A 26 -2.07 -6.52 3.01
N GLY A 27 -2.14 -5.39 3.72
CA GLY A 27 -1.70 -5.23 5.11
C GLY A 27 -2.83 -5.46 6.12
N THR A 28 -2.93 -4.63 7.15
CA THR A 28 -4.00 -4.64 8.16
C THR A 28 -4.90 -3.39 8.07
N GLY A 29 -6.08 -3.45 8.72
CA GLY A 29 -6.99 -2.30 8.80
C GLY A 29 -7.67 -1.99 7.47
N VAL A 30 -7.71 -0.71 7.07
CA VAL A 30 -8.42 -0.26 5.86
C VAL A 30 -7.91 -0.92 4.58
N SER A 31 -6.64 -1.36 4.55
CA SER A 31 -6.08 -2.05 3.38
C SER A 31 -6.74 -3.40 3.12
N ILE A 32 -7.09 -4.15 4.18
CA ILE A 32 -7.80 -5.43 4.03
C ILE A 32 -9.20 -5.15 3.52
N LEU A 33 -9.91 -4.19 4.13
CA LEU A 33 -11.25 -3.83 3.69
C LEU A 33 -11.25 -3.41 2.21
N ALA A 34 -10.25 -2.64 1.79
CA ALA A 34 -10.07 -2.24 0.39
C ALA A 34 -9.78 -3.43 -0.53
N ALA A 35 -8.92 -4.38 -0.12
CA ALA A 35 -8.63 -5.57 -0.91
C ALA A 35 -9.85 -6.50 -1.04
N THR A 36 -10.59 -6.69 0.06
CA THR A 36 -11.85 -7.45 0.06
C THR A 36 -12.90 -6.76 -0.82
N ALA A 37 -13.06 -5.44 -0.72
CA ALA A 37 -13.97 -4.67 -1.55
C ALA A 37 -13.57 -4.72 -3.03
N ALA A 38 -12.27 -4.59 -3.33
CA ALA A 38 -11.73 -4.74 -4.69
C ALA A 38 -12.15 -6.09 -5.26
N LYS A 39 -11.80 -7.20 -4.59
CA LYS A 39 -12.11 -8.55 -5.08
C LYS A 39 -13.61 -8.79 -5.19
N ARG A 40 -14.42 -8.40 -4.19
CA ARG A 40 -15.86 -8.73 -4.19
C ARG A 40 -16.72 -7.85 -5.10
N ILE A 41 -16.27 -6.64 -5.44
CA ILE A 41 -17.11 -5.65 -6.15
C ILE A 41 -16.53 -5.30 -7.52
N TYR A 42 -15.23 -5.02 -7.60
CA TYR A 42 -14.62 -4.37 -8.77
C TYR A 42 -13.78 -5.32 -9.64
N ALA A 43 -13.12 -6.31 -9.01
CA ALA A 43 -12.12 -7.17 -9.62
C ALA A 43 -12.24 -8.62 -9.11
N PRO A 44 -13.31 -9.37 -9.48
CA PRO A 44 -13.60 -10.73 -8.99
C PRO A 44 -12.48 -11.76 -9.18
N LYS A 45 -11.62 -11.58 -10.19
CA LYS A 45 -10.48 -12.45 -10.50
C LYS A 45 -9.17 -11.95 -9.89
N ALA A 46 -9.18 -10.84 -9.15
CA ALA A 46 -8.00 -10.42 -8.39
C ALA A 46 -7.65 -11.47 -7.34
N VAL A 47 -6.36 -11.66 -7.11
CA VAL A 47 -5.82 -12.55 -6.08
C VAL A 47 -5.37 -11.72 -4.91
N VAL A 48 -5.96 -11.89 -3.74
CA VAL A 48 -5.55 -11.17 -2.53
C VAL A 48 -4.59 -12.05 -1.73
N PHE A 49 -3.49 -11.50 -1.25
CA PHE A 49 -2.58 -12.25 -0.40
C PHE A 49 -1.88 -11.38 0.64
N PHE A 50 -1.30 -12.06 1.63
CA PHE A 50 -0.74 -11.45 2.82
C PHE A 50 0.70 -11.89 3.05
N GLN A 51 1.48 -11.04 3.70
CA GLN A 51 2.91 -11.28 3.97
C GLN A 51 3.20 -12.55 4.77
N THR A 52 2.21 -13.08 5.49
CA THR A 52 2.29 -14.29 6.31
C THR A 52 2.18 -15.57 5.50
N GLY A 53 1.78 -15.48 4.21
CA GLY A 53 1.71 -16.63 3.31
C GLY A 53 0.30 -17.14 3.00
N GLY A 54 -0.75 -16.47 3.48
CA GLY A 54 -2.13 -16.75 3.08
C GLY A 54 -2.41 -16.21 1.68
N ILE A 55 -2.53 -17.11 0.70
CA ILE A 55 -2.76 -16.76 -0.71
C ILE A 55 -4.21 -17.05 -1.10
N ASP A 56 -4.90 -16.02 -1.56
CA ASP A 56 -6.30 -16.00 -1.95
C ASP A 56 -7.29 -16.58 -0.92
N PRO A 57 -7.31 -16.07 0.33
CA PRO A 57 -8.31 -16.47 1.30
C PRO A 57 -9.72 -15.99 0.92
N ILE A 58 -10.73 -16.70 1.44
CA ILE A 58 -12.14 -16.39 1.22
C ILE A 58 -12.59 -15.05 1.85
N LEU A 59 -11.94 -14.64 2.94
CA LEU A 59 -12.19 -13.41 3.70
C LEU A 59 -13.68 -13.18 4.01
N GLU A 60 -14.32 -14.15 4.68
CA GLU A 60 -15.72 -14.04 5.14
C GLU A 60 -15.90 -12.93 6.18
N GLU A 61 -14.92 -12.79 7.07
CA GLU A 61 -14.80 -11.72 8.03
C GLU A 61 -13.50 -10.95 7.82
N ILE A 62 -13.48 -9.68 8.18
CA ILE A 62 -12.27 -8.85 8.12
C ILE A 62 -11.32 -9.29 9.24
N PRO A 63 -10.12 -9.83 8.92
CA PRO A 63 -9.16 -10.22 9.94
C PRO A 63 -8.60 -9.01 10.69
N MET A 64 -8.27 -9.19 11.97
CA MET A 64 -7.72 -8.10 12.79
C MET A 64 -6.26 -7.80 12.48
N ALA A 65 -5.51 -8.82 12.10
CA ALA A 65 -4.09 -8.74 11.76
C ALA A 65 -3.75 -9.69 10.61
N VAL A 66 -2.60 -9.50 9.97
CA VAL A 66 -2.12 -10.40 8.90
C VAL A 66 -1.78 -11.81 9.39
N ALA A 67 -1.58 -12.00 10.69
CA ALA A 67 -1.30 -13.31 11.31
C ALA A 67 -2.56 -13.96 11.92
N ASP A 68 -3.73 -13.37 11.70
CA ASP A 68 -5.02 -13.90 12.13
C ASP A 68 -5.34 -15.19 11.35
N SER A 69 -5.90 -16.21 12.00
CA SER A 69 -6.24 -17.48 11.35
C SER A 69 -7.21 -17.31 10.17
N ARG A 70 -8.02 -16.25 10.18
CA ARG A 70 -8.92 -15.89 9.08
C ARG A 70 -8.20 -15.54 7.77
N VAL A 71 -6.92 -15.13 7.83
CA VAL A 71 -6.07 -14.93 6.64
C VAL A 71 -5.66 -16.25 5.99
N MET A 72 -5.63 -17.34 6.76
CA MET A 72 -5.23 -18.68 6.29
C MET A 72 -6.44 -19.58 6.00
N TYR A 73 -7.63 -19.16 6.41
CA TYR A 73 -8.85 -19.92 6.22
C TYR A 73 -9.33 -19.87 4.77
N GLY A 74 -9.56 -21.05 4.18
CA GLY A 74 -10.07 -21.17 2.82
C GLY A 74 -9.13 -20.63 1.72
N THR A 75 -7.84 -20.50 2.00
CA THR A 75 -6.84 -20.06 1.01
C THR A 75 -6.66 -21.09 -0.11
N CYS A 76 -6.36 -20.63 -1.32
CA CYS A 76 -5.86 -21.50 -2.38
C CYS A 76 -4.48 -22.10 -2.05
N LEU A 77 -3.66 -21.38 -1.29
CA LEU A 77 -2.37 -21.88 -0.80
C LEU A 77 -2.04 -21.26 0.56
N ASN A 78 -1.75 -22.12 1.54
CA ASN A 78 -1.09 -21.74 2.79
C ASN A 78 0.41 -21.94 2.63
N SER A 79 1.14 -20.83 2.56
CA SER A 79 2.59 -20.78 2.38
C SER A 79 3.25 -20.00 3.52
N GLY A 80 4.51 -19.58 3.35
CA GLY A 80 5.21 -18.73 4.28
C GLY A 80 5.57 -17.37 3.70
N LEU A 81 6.36 -16.64 4.49
CA LEU A 81 6.86 -15.32 4.13
C LEU A 81 7.69 -15.38 2.83
N ILE A 82 8.56 -16.38 2.68
CA ILE A 82 9.44 -16.49 1.51
C ILE A 82 8.62 -16.57 0.21
N GLU A 83 7.56 -17.37 0.19
CA GLU A 83 6.69 -17.52 -0.98
C GLU A 83 5.92 -16.22 -1.27
N ALA A 84 5.36 -15.59 -0.24
CA ALA A 84 4.64 -14.32 -0.40
C ALA A 84 5.54 -13.23 -1.03
N PHE A 85 6.78 -13.07 -0.55
CA PHE A 85 7.70 -12.08 -1.12
C PHE A 85 8.28 -12.51 -2.48
N SER A 86 8.35 -13.81 -2.75
CA SER A 86 8.68 -14.31 -4.08
C SER A 86 7.61 -13.94 -5.11
N ILE A 87 6.32 -13.94 -4.74
CA ILE A 87 5.22 -13.45 -5.59
C ILE A 87 5.41 -11.97 -5.92
N VAL A 88 5.68 -11.14 -4.90
CA VAL A 88 5.94 -9.69 -5.09
C VAL A 88 7.15 -9.47 -6.01
N GLY A 89 8.23 -10.22 -5.80
CA GLY A 89 9.46 -10.15 -6.59
C GLY A 89 9.33 -10.66 -8.02
N HIS A 90 8.28 -11.44 -8.33
CA HIS A 90 8.17 -12.10 -9.62
C HIS A 90 7.86 -11.11 -10.75
N ARG A 91 8.76 -11.04 -11.75
CA ARG A 91 8.72 -10.02 -12.80
C ARG A 91 7.53 -10.12 -13.76
N LYS A 92 6.96 -11.32 -13.91
CA LYS A 92 5.80 -11.55 -14.78
C LYS A 92 4.46 -11.31 -14.09
N LEU A 93 4.45 -11.11 -12.78
CA LEU A 93 3.23 -10.89 -12.01
C LEU A 93 2.96 -9.40 -11.86
N HIS A 94 1.70 -9.01 -12.05
CA HIS A 94 1.26 -7.64 -11.82
C HIS A 94 0.78 -7.50 -10.38
N THR A 95 1.72 -7.24 -9.48
CA THR A 95 1.42 -7.09 -8.05
C THR A 95 1.20 -5.63 -7.68
N VAL A 96 0.03 -5.33 -7.12
CA VAL A 96 -0.29 -4.01 -6.55
C VAL A 96 -0.32 -4.15 -5.03
N ALA A 97 0.35 -3.24 -4.31
CA ALA A 97 0.44 -3.31 -2.87
C ALA A 97 -0.32 -2.18 -2.19
N PHE A 98 -1.02 -2.51 -1.12
CA PHE A 98 -1.59 -1.55 -0.19
C PHE A 98 -0.66 -1.35 1.01
N LEU A 99 -0.16 -0.13 1.18
CA LEU A 99 0.69 0.27 2.31
C LEU A 99 0.05 1.44 3.08
N GLY A 100 0.58 1.72 4.26
CA GLY A 100 0.26 2.93 5.03
C GLY A 100 1.53 3.49 5.67
N ALA A 101 1.49 4.75 6.11
CA ALA A 101 2.68 5.38 6.67
C ALA A 101 2.41 6.41 7.78
N ALA A 102 3.49 6.74 8.51
CA ALA A 102 3.49 7.84 9.47
C ALA A 102 3.74 9.17 8.77
N GLN A 103 4.74 9.22 7.86
CA GLN A 103 4.97 10.35 6.95
C GLN A 103 4.98 9.87 5.50
N ILE A 104 4.60 10.78 4.61
CA ILE A 104 4.71 10.68 3.16
C ILE A 104 5.22 12.00 2.60
N ASP A 105 6.09 11.94 1.60
CA ASP A 105 6.55 13.12 0.87
C ASP A 105 5.88 13.29 -0.50
N ARG A 106 6.21 14.39 -1.19
CA ARG A 106 5.67 14.73 -2.51
C ARG A 106 5.95 13.70 -3.61
N TYR A 107 6.89 12.79 -3.42
CA TYR A 107 7.22 11.72 -4.38
C TYR A 107 6.64 10.36 -3.94
N GLY A 108 5.86 10.33 -2.86
CA GLY A 108 5.25 9.13 -2.34
C GLY A 108 6.22 8.21 -1.61
N ASN A 109 7.38 8.74 -1.19
CA ASN A 109 8.26 8.01 -0.28
C ASN A 109 7.62 7.96 1.11
N LEU A 110 7.85 6.88 1.84
CA LEU A 110 7.18 6.61 3.11
C LEU A 110 8.16 6.49 4.28
N ASN A 111 7.71 6.98 5.44
CA ASN A 111 8.33 6.72 6.73
C ASN A 111 7.38 5.91 7.61
N THR A 112 7.83 4.73 8.04
CA THR A 112 7.17 3.88 9.04
C THR A 112 8.12 3.47 10.16
N THR A 113 9.26 4.14 10.29
CA THR A 113 10.37 3.74 11.16
C THR A 113 10.52 4.64 12.37
N SER A 114 10.73 5.94 12.17
CA SER A 114 11.00 6.86 13.28
C SER A 114 10.75 8.31 12.92
N LEU A 115 10.35 9.11 13.90
CA LEU A 115 10.40 10.57 13.83
C LEU A 115 11.60 11.11 14.61
N GLY A 116 12.26 12.12 14.07
CA GLY A 116 13.53 12.66 14.54
C GLY A 116 14.75 11.82 14.13
N GLU A 117 15.88 12.07 14.79
CA GLU A 117 17.15 11.38 14.55
C GLU A 117 17.00 9.86 14.80
N TYR A 118 17.48 9.03 13.87
CA TYR A 118 17.19 7.59 13.85
C TYR A 118 17.74 6.84 15.08
N HIS A 119 18.96 7.16 15.52
CA HIS A 119 19.60 6.48 16.65
C HIS A 119 19.06 6.96 18.02
N ARG A 120 18.42 8.13 18.05
CA ARG A 120 17.73 8.70 19.22
C ARG A 120 16.37 9.30 18.81
N PRO A 121 15.40 8.46 18.42
CA PRO A 121 14.17 8.94 17.83
C PRO A 121 13.28 9.62 18.87
N LYS A 122 12.61 10.69 18.46
CA LYS A 122 11.53 11.30 19.25
C LYS A 122 10.35 10.35 19.37
N THR A 123 10.08 9.59 18.31
CA THR A 123 9.03 8.57 18.29
C THR A 123 9.49 7.40 17.44
N ARG A 124 9.41 6.19 17.99
CA ARG A 124 9.72 4.94 17.26
C ARG A 124 8.44 4.26 16.83
N PHE A 125 8.41 3.84 15.56
CA PHE A 125 7.33 3.05 14.99
C PHE A 125 7.77 1.58 14.83
N PRO A 126 6.84 0.67 14.48
CA PRO A 126 7.16 -0.75 14.28
C PRO A 126 8.25 -1.02 13.23
N GLY A 127 8.49 -0.10 12.28
CA GLY A 127 9.55 -0.22 11.28
C GLY A 127 9.02 -0.61 9.90
N SER A 128 9.94 -1.10 9.05
CA SER A 128 9.61 -1.51 7.68
C SER A 128 8.59 -2.64 7.63
N GLY A 129 8.74 -3.67 8.49
CA GLY A 129 8.18 -4.98 8.18
C GLY A 129 8.64 -5.39 6.77
N GLY A 130 7.69 -5.74 5.89
CA GLY A 130 7.96 -5.98 4.47
C GLY A 130 7.76 -4.79 3.53
N ALA A 131 7.42 -3.61 4.04
CA ALA A 131 7.03 -2.48 3.19
C ALA A 131 8.17 -2.00 2.27
N CYS A 132 9.43 -2.08 2.72
CA CYS A 132 10.59 -1.75 1.89
C CYS A 132 10.70 -2.65 0.66
N ASP A 133 10.64 -3.97 0.84
CA ASP A 133 10.73 -4.94 -0.26
C ASP A 133 9.53 -4.80 -1.21
N VAL A 134 8.33 -4.66 -0.64
CA VAL A 134 7.10 -4.46 -1.42
C VAL A 134 7.17 -3.19 -2.26
N ALA A 135 7.57 -2.07 -1.66
CA ALA A 135 7.71 -0.82 -2.38
C ALA A 135 8.83 -0.87 -3.44
N SER A 136 9.82 -1.75 -3.27
CA SER A 136 10.93 -1.92 -4.22
C SER A 136 10.55 -2.80 -5.42
N PHE A 137 9.74 -3.84 -5.21
CA PHE A 137 9.54 -4.90 -6.21
C PHE A 137 8.14 -5.01 -6.80
N ALA A 138 7.10 -4.52 -6.12
CA ALA A 138 5.74 -4.53 -6.64
C ALA A 138 5.62 -3.73 -7.95
N SER A 139 4.62 -4.08 -8.77
CA SER A 139 4.29 -3.32 -9.98
C SER A 139 3.67 -1.96 -9.68
N GLY A 140 3.21 -1.73 -8.44
CA GLY A 140 2.87 -0.41 -7.95
C GLY A 140 2.34 -0.43 -6.52
N VAL A 141 2.37 0.74 -5.87
CA VAL A 141 1.94 0.91 -4.47
C VAL A 141 0.82 1.93 -4.40
N ILE A 142 -0.25 1.58 -3.70
CA ILE A 142 -1.31 2.50 -3.29
C ILE A 142 -1.18 2.69 -1.78
N THR A 143 -1.03 3.94 -1.34
CA THR A 143 -0.77 4.26 0.07
C THR A 143 -2.02 4.84 0.73
N PHE A 144 -2.39 4.33 1.89
CA PHE A 144 -3.40 4.92 2.76
C PHE A 144 -2.78 5.90 3.74
N MET A 145 -3.31 7.12 3.81
CA MET A 145 -2.85 8.17 4.72
C MET A 145 -4.03 8.93 5.33
N LEU A 146 -3.93 9.34 6.59
CA LEU A 146 -4.78 10.41 7.09
C LEU A 146 -4.22 11.75 6.59
N HIS A 147 -5.08 12.60 6.05
CA HIS A 147 -4.70 13.89 5.49
C HIS A 147 -4.42 14.90 6.60
N ASP A 148 -3.15 15.09 6.93
CA ASP A 148 -2.70 15.93 8.03
C ASP A 148 -1.28 16.46 7.77
N ARG A 149 -1.00 17.70 8.17
CA ARG A 149 0.26 18.41 7.85
C ARG A 149 1.50 17.74 8.44
N ARG A 150 1.38 17.07 9.59
CA ARG A 150 2.53 16.32 10.17
C ARG A 150 2.83 15.02 9.43
N ARG A 151 1.90 14.55 8.58
CA ARG A 151 2.00 13.31 7.81
C ARG A 151 2.45 13.59 6.38
N PHE A 152 1.93 14.64 5.76
CA PHE A 152 2.37 15.10 4.44
C PHE A 152 3.48 16.13 4.62
N VAL A 153 4.72 15.70 4.45
CA VAL A 153 5.93 16.49 4.76
C VAL A 153 6.77 16.71 3.52
N GLU A 154 7.56 17.77 3.50
CA GLU A 154 8.48 18.03 2.40
C GLU A 154 9.68 17.07 2.41
N GLN A 155 10.14 16.71 3.61
CA GLN A 155 11.24 15.80 3.82
C GLN A 155 10.87 14.81 4.92
N LEU A 156 11.09 13.52 4.66
CA LEU A 156 10.92 12.47 5.65
C LEU A 156 12.04 12.51 6.68
N ASP A 157 11.70 12.20 7.94
CA ASP A 157 12.72 12.00 8.98
C ASP A 157 13.52 10.70 8.73
N TYR A 158 12.88 9.70 8.11
CA TYR A 158 13.50 8.44 7.72
C TYR A 158 12.84 7.89 6.44
N LEU A 159 13.64 7.45 5.47
CA LEU A 159 13.16 6.80 4.25
C LEU A 159 13.03 5.29 4.48
N THR A 160 11.82 4.82 4.77
CA THR A 160 11.57 3.38 4.96
C THR A 160 11.24 2.68 3.66
N SER A 161 10.39 3.28 2.83
CA SER A 161 9.91 2.67 1.60
C SER A 161 9.93 3.68 0.46
N VAL A 162 10.59 3.33 -0.63
CA VAL A 162 10.83 4.26 -1.75
C VAL A 162 9.59 4.34 -2.64
N GLY A 163 9.07 5.55 -2.83
CA GLY A 163 8.09 5.90 -3.85
C GLY A 163 8.79 6.22 -5.17
N TRP A 164 8.68 7.45 -5.65
CA TRP A 164 9.40 7.94 -6.83
C TRP A 164 10.77 8.55 -6.51
N TYR A 165 11.25 8.39 -5.28
CA TYR A 165 12.53 8.91 -4.79
C TYR A 165 12.64 10.44 -4.91
N GLN A 166 13.27 10.96 -5.96
CA GLN A 166 13.44 12.40 -6.22
C GLN A 166 12.65 12.88 -7.46
N GLY A 167 11.74 12.04 -7.97
CA GLY A 167 10.97 12.32 -9.18
C GLY A 167 11.66 11.87 -10.47
N GLY A 168 10.99 12.09 -11.61
CA GLY A 168 11.52 11.73 -12.93
C GLY A 168 11.99 10.27 -13.05
N ASP A 169 13.24 10.07 -13.43
CA ASP A 169 13.89 8.76 -13.59
C ASP A 169 14.74 8.33 -12.38
N SER A 170 14.72 9.11 -11.29
CA SER A 170 15.61 8.92 -10.13
C SER A 170 15.45 7.55 -9.47
N ARG A 171 14.22 7.02 -9.41
CA ARG A 171 13.92 5.66 -8.94
C ARG A 171 14.65 4.60 -9.78
N GLN A 172 14.68 4.75 -11.09
CA GLN A 172 15.38 3.81 -11.99
C GLN A 172 16.90 3.92 -11.83
N LYS A 173 17.42 5.14 -11.67
CA LYS A 173 18.85 5.40 -11.40
C LYS A 173 19.31 4.79 -10.06
N LEU A 174 18.42 4.73 -9.07
CA LEU A 174 18.65 4.03 -7.80
C LEU A 174 18.67 2.49 -7.95
N GLY A 175 18.35 1.95 -9.13
CA GLY A 175 18.27 0.51 -9.40
C GLY A 175 16.87 -0.10 -9.24
N LEU A 176 15.90 0.69 -8.77
CA LEU A 176 14.50 0.26 -8.60
C LEU A 176 13.71 0.48 -9.91
N ARG A 177 13.86 -0.45 -10.85
CA ARG A 177 13.33 -0.30 -12.21
C ARG A 177 11.82 -0.56 -12.36
N ARG A 178 11.18 -1.18 -11.36
CA ARG A 178 9.76 -1.54 -11.39
C ARG A 178 8.95 -0.68 -10.44
N GLY A 179 7.67 -0.55 -10.77
CA GLY A 179 6.64 0.06 -9.92
C GLY A 179 6.88 1.52 -9.60
N GLY A 180 6.62 1.86 -8.34
CA GLY A 180 6.52 3.24 -7.85
C GLY A 180 5.15 3.49 -7.21
N ALA A 181 4.96 4.71 -6.72
CA ALA A 181 3.71 5.11 -6.09
C ALA A 181 2.64 5.35 -7.18
N LEU A 182 1.51 4.65 -7.11
CA LEU A 182 0.38 4.79 -8.02
C LEU A 182 -0.60 5.86 -7.55
N ALA A 183 -0.95 5.80 -6.27
CA ALA A 183 -1.90 6.70 -5.67
C ALA A 183 -1.72 6.80 -4.15
N VAL A 184 -2.23 7.89 -3.59
CA VAL A 184 -2.39 8.09 -2.15
C VAL A 184 -3.87 8.30 -1.87
N VAL A 185 -4.46 7.40 -1.10
CA VAL A 185 -5.87 7.42 -0.71
C VAL A 185 -5.96 7.94 0.71
N THR A 186 -6.74 9.01 0.91
CA THR A 186 -6.87 9.68 2.21
C THR A 186 -8.31 9.84 2.62
N ASN A 187 -8.56 10.26 3.86
CA ASN A 187 -9.90 10.57 4.34
C ASN A 187 -10.55 11.79 3.64
N LEU A 188 -9.83 12.53 2.79
CA LEU A 188 -10.37 13.68 2.04
C LEU A 188 -10.45 13.45 0.53
N GLY A 189 -9.74 12.45 -0.02
CA GLY A 189 -9.61 12.28 -1.45
C GLY A 189 -8.47 11.38 -1.89
N VAL A 190 -8.26 11.33 -3.21
CA VAL A 190 -7.22 10.54 -3.87
C VAL A 190 -6.24 11.48 -4.57
N MET A 191 -4.96 11.26 -4.32
CA MET A 191 -3.85 11.89 -5.05
C MET A 191 -3.16 10.87 -5.95
N LYS A 192 -2.64 11.32 -7.08
CA LYS A 192 -1.84 10.54 -8.04
C LYS A 192 -0.50 11.22 -8.27
N PHE A 193 0.33 10.68 -9.16
CA PHE A 193 1.65 11.24 -9.45
C PHE A 193 1.73 11.63 -10.92
N GLY A 194 2.28 12.81 -11.19
CA GLY A 194 2.44 13.33 -12.56
C GLY A 194 3.31 12.41 -13.41
N GLU A 195 3.00 12.28 -14.71
CA GLU A 195 3.67 11.29 -15.56
C GLU A 195 5.18 11.54 -15.72
N THR A 196 5.57 12.81 -15.83
CA THR A 196 6.97 13.22 -16.05
C THR A 196 7.68 13.55 -14.73
N THR A 197 7.12 14.46 -13.92
CA THR A 197 7.77 14.90 -12.67
C THR A 197 7.71 13.85 -11.58
N LYS A 198 6.70 12.97 -11.63
CA LYS A 198 6.34 12.04 -10.54
C LYS A 198 6.01 12.73 -9.22
N GLU A 199 5.69 14.02 -9.25
CA GLU A 199 5.19 14.74 -8.08
C GLU A 199 3.72 14.43 -7.83
N MET A 200 3.35 14.38 -6.56
CA MET A 200 1.99 14.13 -6.11
C MET A 200 1.06 15.27 -6.50
N VAL A 201 -0.09 14.94 -7.07
CA VAL A 201 -1.14 15.86 -7.49
C VAL A 201 -2.50 15.38 -7.00
N LEU A 202 -3.36 16.32 -6.60
CA LEU A 202 -4.74 16.01 -6.25
C LEU A 202 -5.49 15.53 -7.49
N ALA A 203 -6.02 14.31 -7.43
CA ALA A 203 -6.77 13.72 -8.54
C ALA A 203 -8.29 13.75 -8.30
N GLN A 204 -8.71 13.60 -7.05
CA GLN A 204 -10.11 13.60 -6.66
C GLN A 204 -10.24 14.01 -5.19
N TYR A 205 -11.33 14.70 -4.85
CA TYR A 205 -11.77 14.92 -3.46
C TYR A 205 -13.13 14.26 -3.23
N TYR A 206 -13.41 13.90 -1.98
CA TYR A 206 -14.69 13.29 -1.60
C TYR A 206 -15.76 14.36 -1.32
N PRO A 207 -17.07 14.02 -1.45
CA PRO A 207 -18.17 14.93 -1.13
C PRO A 207 -18.18 15.42 0.31
#